data_AF-A0A9W9D0U1-F1
#
_entry.id   AF-A0A9W9D0U1-F1
#
_cell.length_a   1.000
_cell.length_b   1.000
_cell.length_c   1.000
_cell.angle_alpha   90.00
_cell.angle_beta   90.00
_cell.angle_gamma   90.00
#
_symmetry.space_group_name_H-M   'P 1'
#
loop_
_entity.id
_entity.type
_entity.pdbx_description
1 polymer ?
#
loop_
_entity_poly.entity_id
_entity_poly.type
_entity_poly.pdbx_seq_one_letter_code
_entity_poly.pdbx_strand_id
1 'polypeptide(L)'
;MSSRASQRFRLVTSLLVLGIGNYELWRVHKGIHPYWTPRLEEAGIVRQRNKLAEDGSIKPEAVAAEKPAPKAWIKWTDLNGVPIPTLEASVRPTRKD
;
A
#
# COMPACT_ATOMS: atom_id res chain seq x y z
N MET A 1 0.10 30.48 -31.37
CA MET A 1 1.29 30.14 -30.55
C MET A 1 2.25 29.30 -31.40
N SER A 2 3.56 29.55 -31.34
CA SER A 2 4.56 28.76 -32.07
C SER A 2 4.56 27.29 -31.62
N SER A 3 4.66 26.34 -32.56
CA SER A 3 4.69 24.89 -32.30
C SER A 3 5.72 24.50 -31.22
N ARG A 4 6.90 25.14 -31.24
CA ARG A 4 7.97 24.94 -30.25
C ARG A 4 7.58 25.41 -28.85
N ALA A 5 6.80 26.48 -28.73
CA ALA A 5 6.33 26.99 -27.44
C ALA A 5 5.30 26.04 -26.81
N SER A 6 4.40 25.46 -27.63
CA SER A 6 3.44 24.46 -27.16
C SER A 6 4.15 23.18 -26.67
N GLN A 7 5.16 22.71 -27.41
CA GLN A 7 5.94 21.53 -27.01
C GLN A 7 6.69 21.74 -25.68
N ARG A 8 7.32 22.91 -25.51
CA ARG A 8 7.98 23.27 -24.25
C ARG A 8 7.00 23.33 -23.08
N PHE A 9 5.84 23.94 -23.29
CA PHE A 9 4.79 23.99 -22.27
C PHE A 9 4.33 22.59 -21.85
N ARG A 10 4.12 21.68 -22.81
CA ARG A 10 3.76 20.28 -22.53
C ARG A 10 4.85 19.53 -21.76
N LEU A 11 6.11 19.74 -22.10
CA LEU A 11 7.24 19.13 -21.37
C LEU A 11 7.31 19.63 -19.92
N VAL A 12 7.23 20.95 -19.72
CA VAL A 12 7.29 21.55 -18.38
C VAL A 12 6.14 21.07 -17.51
N THR A 13 4.91 21.08 -18.06
CA THR A 13 3.73 20.58 -17.33
C THR A 13 3.84 19.09 -17.01
N SER A 14 4.32 18.25 -17.94
CA SER A 14 4.54 16.82 -17.69
C SER A 14 5.57 16.58 -16.58
N LEU A 15 6.67 17.32 -16.59
CA LEU A 15 7.72 17.22 -15.57
C LEU A 15 7.21 17.66 -14.20
N LEU A 16 6.43 18.73 -14.13
CA LEU A 16 5.83 19.20 -12.88
C LEU A 16 4.84 18.18 -12.32
N VAL A 17 3.96 17.62 -13.15
CA VAL A 17 3.00 16.60 -12.73
C VAL A 17 3.73 15.36 -12.22
N LEU A 18 4.76 14.91 -12.93
CA LEU A 18 5.57 13.76 -12.51
C LEU A 18 6.31 14.04 -11.19
N GLY A 19 6.92 15.21 -11.05
CA GLY A 19 7.66 15.59 -9.85
C GLY A 19 6.76 15.69 -8.61
N ILE A 20 5.65 16.41 -8.73
CA ILE A 20 4.67 16.56 -7.64
C ILE A 20 4.04 15.20 -7.32
N GLY A 21 3.59 14.45 -8.33
CA GLY A 21 2.99 13.14 -8.14
C GLY A 21 3.91 12.15 -7.42
N ASN A 22 5.19 12.10 -7.80
CA ASN A 22 6.17 11.26 -7.13
C ASN A 22 6.43 11.68 -5.68
N TYR A 23 6.51 12.98 -5.42
CA TYR A 23 6.67 13.49 -4.06
C TYR A 23 5.47 13.14 -3.19
N GLU A 24 4.25 13.32 -3.70
CA GLU A 24 3.03 12.97 -2.99
C GLU A 24 2.95 11.47 -2.68
N LEU A 25 3.29 10.64 -3.65
CA LEU A 25 3.33 9.19 -3.46
C LEU A 25 4.36 8.78 -2.41
N TRP A 26 5.53 9.42 -2.39
CA TRP A 26 6.53 9.22 -1.35
C TRP A 26 6.01 9.61 0.03
N ARG A 27 5.27 10.73 0.14
CA ARG A 27 4.65 11.15 1.41
C ARG A 27 3.62 10.14 1.90
N VAL A 28 2.79 9.61 1.00
CA VAL A 28 1.81 8.56 1.32
C VAL A 28 2.54 7.29 1.76
N HIS A 29 3.58 6.88 1.04
CA HIS A 29 4.39 5.71 1.37
C HIS A 29 5.07 5.85 2.75
N LYS A 30 5.54 7.06 3.09
CA LYS A 30 6.11 7.38 4.40
C LYS A 30 5.05 7.64 5.47
N GLY A 31 3.76 7.61 5.14
CA GLY A 31 2.69 7.85 6.12
C GLY A 31 2.67 9.29 6.66
N ILE A 32 3.28 10.26 5.97
CA ILE A 32 3.29 11.67 6.39
C ILE A 32 2.30 12.54 5.59
N HIS A 33 1.54 11.94 4.67
CA HIS A 33 0.60 12.68 3.85
C HIS A 33 -0.62 13.11 4.68
N PRO A 34 -0.90 14.42 4.80
CA PRO A 34 -1.89 14.94 5.75
C PRO A 34 -3.32 14.43 5.51
N TYR A 35 -3.70 14.20 4.24
CA TYR A 35 -5.04 13.76 3.88
C TYR A 35 -5.20 12.24 3.64
N TRP A 36 -4.29 11.64 2.88
CA TRP A 36 -4.38 10.22 2.53
C TRP A 36 -3.98 9.28 3.67
N THR A 37 -2.99 9.64 4.49
CA THR A 37 -2.57 8.75 5.59
C THR A 37 -3.72 8.44 6.54
N PRO A 38 -4.46 9.42 7.11
CA PRO A 38 -5.55 9.11 8.03
C PRO A 38 -6.62 8.19 7.42
N ARG A 39 -6.97 8.42 6.16
CA ARG A 39 -7.96 7.59 5.44
C ARG A 39 -7.50 6.17 5.20
N LEU A 40 -6.21 5.98 4.91
CA LEU A 40 -5.62 4.67 4.72
C LEU A 40 -5.48 3.90 6.05
N GLU A 41 -5.31 4.62 7.15
CA GLU A 41 -5.35 4.08 8.51
C GLU A 41 -6.78 3.69 8.91
N GLU A 42 -7.77 4.56 8.68
CA GLU A 42 -9.20 4.28 8.90
C GLU A 42 -9.69 3.06 8.09
N ALA A 43 -9.22 2.91 6.85
CA ALA A 43 -9.53 1.77 6.00
C ALA A 43 -8.79 0.47 6.43
N GLY A 44 -7.92 0.52 7.44
CA GLY A 44 -7.12 -0.61 7.89
C GLY A 44 -6.05 -1.08 6.89
N ILE A 45 -5.80 -0.32 5.82
CA ILE A 45 -4.87 -0.65 4.74
C ILE A 45 -3.42 -0.40 5.19
N VAL A 46 -3.19 0.68 5.94
CA VAL A 46 -1.87 1.03 6.46
C VAL A 46 -1.85 0.77 7.97
N ARG A 47 -1.45 -0.45 8.38
CA ARG A 47 -1.03 -0.71 9.77
C ARG A 47 0.30 -0.02 10.00
N GLN A 48 0.31 1.02 10.84
CA GLN A 48 1.47 1.67 11.49
C GLN A 48 2.83 1.00 11.22
N ARG A 49 3.37 1.15 10.00
CA ARG A 49 4.70 0.61 9.66
C ARG A 49 5.81 1.48 10.27
N ASN A 50 5.44 2.67 10.74
CA ASN A 50 6.31 3.67 11.36
C ASN A 50 6.29 3.68 12.89
N LYS A 51 5.77 2.64 13.57
CA LYS A 51 6.03 2.44 15.00
C LYS A 51 7.47 1.95 15.29
N LEU A 52 8.45 2.44 14.52
CA LEU A 52 9.84 1.96 14.56
C LEU A 52 10.88 3.07 14.64
N ALA A 53 10.49 4.32 14.93
CA ALA A 53 11.48 5.40 15.01
C ALA A 53 11.40 6.34 16.22
N GLU A 54 10.45 6.18 17.15
CA GLU A 54 10.49 6.97 18.39
C GLU A 54 10.16 6.14 19.63
N ASP A 55 11.14 6.17 20.53
CA ASP A 55 11.07 6.09 21.99
C ASP A 55 10.73 4.76 22.69
N GLY A 56 11.77 4.25 23.36
CA GLY A 56 11.59 3.34 24.47
C GLY A 56 10.87 4.03 25.62
N SER A 57 9.61 3.66 25.87
CA SER A 57 9.04 3.51 27.21
C SER A 57 7.64 2.88 27.13
N ILE A 58 7.52 1.70 27.71
CA ILE A 58 6.39 1.12 28.48
C ILE A 58 4.93 1.44 28.05
N LYS A 59 4.24 0.35 27.64
CA LYS A 59 2.78 0.05 27.49
C LYS A 59 1.86 0.57 28.66
N PRO A 60 0.49 0.58 28.59
CA PRO A 60 -0.36 -0.46 27.95
C PRO A 60 -1.73 -0.05 27.34
N GLU A 61 -2.27 -1.02 26.57
CA GLU A 61 -3.69 -1.38 26.36
C GLU A 61 -4.71 -0.42 25.72
N ALA A 62 -5.15 -0.81 24.52
CA ALA A 62 -6.58 -0.89 24.21
C ALA A 62 -6.81 -2.11 23.32
N VAL A 63 -7.36 -3.17 23.93
CA VAL A 63 -7.76 -4.41 23.29
C VAL A 63 -9.08 -4.16 22.55
N ALA A 64 -9.03 -4.02 21.24
CA ALA A 64 -10.16 -4.31 20.37
C ALA A 64 -9.87 -5.65 19.68
N ALA A 65 -10.56 -6.69 20.15
CA ALA A 65 -10.48 -8.04 19.66
C ALA A 65 -11.06 -8.14 18.24
N GLU A 66 -10.24 -7.94 17.21
CA GLU A 66 -10.52 -8.44 15.88
C GLU A 66 -9.74 -9.74 15.64
N LYS A 67 -10.50 -10.80 15.39
CA LYS A 67 -10.03 -12.16 15.06
C LYS A 67 -8.81 -12.09 14.14
N PRO A 68 -7.76 -12.90 14.36
CA PRO A 68 -6.64 -12.94 13.43
C PRO A 68 -7.18 -13.36 12.07
N ALA A 69 -7.22 -12.42 11.11
CA ALA A 69 -7.34 -12.77 9.71
C ALA A 69 -6.28 -13.84 9.45
N PRO A 70 -6.64 -15.01 8.90
CA PRO A 70 -5.68 -16.09 8.73
C PRO A 70 -4.57 -15.53 7.85
N LYS A 71 -3.34 -15.49 8.39
CA LYS A 71 -2.14 -15.23 7.60
C LYS A 71 -2.25 -16.14 6.38
N ALA A 72 -2.47 -15.56 5.20
CA ALA A 72 -2.46 -16.31 3.96
C ALA A 72 -1.05 -16.90 3.85
N TRP A 73 -0.94 -18.15 4.27
CA TRP A 73 0.28 -18.91 4.26
C TRP A 73 0.48 -19.28 2.80
N ILE A 74 1.48 -18.66 2.17
CA ILE A 74 1.87 -19.00 0.80
C ILE A 74 2.43 -20.41 0.88
N LYS A 75 1.65 -21.39 0.41
CA LYS A 75 2.11 -22.76 0.26
C LYS A 75 2.82 -22.84 -1.09
N TRP A 76 4.07 -23.29 -1.06
CA TRP A 76 4.85 -23.54 -2.26
C TRP A 76 4.59 -24.98 -2.69
N THR A 77 4.11 -25.17 -3.91
CA THR A 77 3.89 -26.48 -4.51
C THR A 77 4.83 -26.67 -5.68
N ASP A 78 5.62 -27.74 -5.67
CA ASP A 78 6.50 -28.08 -6.78
C ASP A 78 5.73 -28.75 -7.91
N LEU A 79 5.75 -28.11 -9.08
CA LEU A 79 5.23 -28.66 -10.33
C LEU A 79 6.40 -28.79 -11.31
N ASN A 80 6.82 -30.02 -11.57
CA ASN A 80 7.95 -30.34 -12.45
C ASN A 80 9.26 -29.62 -12.08
N GLY A 81 9.53 -29.48 -10.77
CA GLY A 81 10.73 -28.80 -10.25
C GLY A 81 10.65 -27.27 -10.25
N VAL A 82 9.49 -26.69 -10.60
CA VAL A 82 9.24 -25.25 -10.50
C VAL A 82 8.32 -25.01 -9.29
N PRO A 83 8.77 -24.25 -8.28
CA PRO A 83 7.92 -23.92 -7.14
C PRO A 83 6.90 -22.85 -7.54
N ILE A 84 5.62 -23.20 -7.53
CA ILE A 84 4.52 -22.30 -7.84
C ILE A 84 3.81 -21.90 -6.53
N PRO A 85 3.62 -20.60 -6.25
CA PRO A 85 2.90 -20.16 -5.06
C PRO A 85 1.40 -20.37 -5.24
N THR A 86 0.77 -21.17 -4.37
CA THR A 86 -0.68 -21.35 -4.34
C THR A 86 -1.30 -20.55 -3.20
N LEU A 87 -2.31 -19.73 -3.53
CA LEU A 87 -3.08 -18.93 -2.57
C LEU A 87 -4.40 -19.67 -2.27
N GLU A 88 -4.40 -20.58 -1.29
CA GLU A 88 -5.58 -21.38 -0.94
C GLU A 88 -6.78 -20.53 -0.43
N ALA A 89 -6.58 -19.24 -0.12
CA ALA A 89 -7.63 -18.34 0.37
C ALA A 89 -8.57 -17.78 -0.72
N SER A 90 -8.22 -17.85 -2.00
CA SER A 90 -8.98 -17.19 -3.08
C SER A 90 -10.00 -18.08 -3.79
N VAL A 91 -10.07 -19.37 -3.49
CA VAL A 91 -11.02 -20.30 -4.12
C VAL A 91 -12.03 -20.80 -3.09
N ARG A 92 -12.89 -19.90 -2.60
CA ARG A 92 -14.19 -20.35 -2.08
C ARG A 92 -15.15 -20.42 -3.27
N PRO A 93 -15.65 -21.60 -3.68
CA PRO A 93 -16.74 -21.65 -4.63
C PRO A 93 -17.95 -20.99 -3.95
N THR A 94 -18.47 -19.93 -4.55
CA THR A 94 -19.74 -19.31 -4.15
C THR A 94 -20.88 -20.28 -4.46
N ARG A 95 -21.06 -21.29 -3.62
CA ARG A 95 -22.28 -22.09 -3.62
C ARG A 95 -23.37 -21.30 -2.90
N LYS A 96 -24.34 -20.81 -3.69
CA LYS A 96 -25.65 -20.39 -3.19
C LYS A 96 -26.44 -21.67 -2.92
N ASP A 97 -26.80 -21.89 -1.66
CA ASP A 97 -28.02 -22.62 -1.31
C ASP A 97 -29.06 -21.58 -0.89
#